data_AF-A0A6N9TCZ8-F1
#
_entry.id   AF-A0A6N9TCZ8-F1
#
_cell.length_a   1.000
_cell.length_b   1.000
_cell.length_c   1.000
_cell.angle_alpha   90.00
_cell.angle_beta   90.00
_cell.angle_gamma   90.00
#
_symmetry.space_group_name_H-M   'P 1'
#
loop_
_entity.id
_entity.type
_entity.pdbx_description
1 polymer ?
#
loop_
_entity_poly.entity_id
_entity_poly.type
_entity_poly.pdbx_seq_one_letter_code
_entity_poly.pdbx_strand_id
1 'polypeptide(L)'
;MTIFKRKTLSVAIALTCAAVTAGAIASSHREAPNITRAPAVDSTDFYAFNSYEEGRDGYVTFIANYIPLQDAYGGPNYFAMDPNAHYAIHIDSDGDAVEDVSFVFNFTNMLAADNEGIALPIGPEGDQKMVKVPLKNIGGISADDSSAANFSEMYSLTMVSGDMQSGERTTLTPSMGDMFKKPLDYIGNKTFTSEAEYARYAESFIYSFAIPGCDDMARVFVGQRKDPFVVNLGKTFDLVNYVPVEGDSAPGAGDGEGFPGGITQSENNDDLLDKNVTSLSVEVPAACVTGDGNGVIGSWTTASLPQATILNPDATFAKPSVTGGAMTQVSRLGSPLVNELVIGIGDKDTFSSAHPSDDAQFADYVTHPSLPELLNILFKDAVNTTLGTDIETLAPTNFPRTDLVTAFLTGFPGVNQQATVTPSEMLRLNTGIPATPAESQSAFGVAGDDLAGFPNGRRPGDDVVDIALRVVMGRLCHPIPVAGEDTDLELCAPEDASVGTVPFTDGAPVDASMIDSSFPYLRTPIAGSE
;
A
#
# COMPACT_ATOMS: atom_id res chain seq x y z
N MET A 1 -0.06 46.30 62.86
CA MET A 1 1.34 46.04 62.48
C MET A 1 1.35 45.80 61.00
N THR A 2 2.05 46.67 60.30
CA THR A 2 1.81 47.06 58.92
C THR A 2 3.15 47.06 58.20
N ILE A 3 3.11 46.85 56.87
CA ILE A 3 4.06 47.36 55.87
C ILE A 3 5.31 46.52 55.53
N PHE A 4 5.29 46.10 54.26
CA PHE A 4 6.37 45.78 53.31
C PHE A 4 7.77 46.38 53.57
N LYS A 5 8.80 45.64 53.12
CA LYS A 5 9.92 46.21 52.32
C LYS A 5 10.61 45.15 51.44
N ARG A 6 10.60 45.40 50.12
CA ARG A 6 11.41 44.75 49.08
C ARG A 6 12.82 45.36 49.06
N LYS A 7 13.83 44.53 48.74
CA LYS A 7 15.02 44.83 47.88
C LYS A 7 15.54 43.48 47.34
N THR A 8 15.21 43.08 46.10
CA THR A 8 16.03 43.17 44.87
C THR A 8 17.45 42.63 44.99
N LEU A 9 17.68 41.46 44.39
CA LEU A 9 18.87 41.19 43.59
C LEU A 9 18.46 40.45 42.32
N SER A 10 18.98 40.94 41.20
CA SER A 10 18.60 40.65 39.82
C SER A 10 19.53 39.62 39.18
N VAL A 11 19.00 38.88 38.17
CA VAL A 11 19.68 38.45 36.91
C VAL A 11 20.70 37.29 37.09
N ALA A 12 20.73 36.17 36.35
CA ALA A 12 20.26 35.83 34.99
C ALA A 12 20.37 34.30 34.73
N ILE A 13 19.70 33.82 33.66
CA ILE A 13 20.05 32.68 32.76
C ILE A 13 19.88 31.27 33.38
N ALA A 14 19.15 30.30 32.83
CA ALA A 14 18.60 30.08 31.49
C ALA A 14 17.22 29.39 31.59
N LEU A 15 16.27 29.82 30.75
CA LEU A 15 15.10 29.01 30.41
C LEU A 15 15.59 27.83 29.54
N THR A 16 15.73 26.65 30.13
CA THR A 16 15.50 25.40 29.40
C THR A 16 14.00 25.14 29.44
N CYS A 17 13.26 25.78 28.53
CA CYS A 17 12.04 25.17 28.03
C CYS A 17 12.49 23.95 27.25
N ALA A 18 12.52 22.80 27.93
CA ALA A 18 12.37 21.53 27.25
C ALA A 18 10.99 21.57 26.58
N ALA A 19 10.96 22.05 25.34
CA ALA A 19 9.94 21.64 24.41
C ALA A 19 10.06 20.12 24.37
N VAL A 20 9.16 19.46 25.09
CA VAL A 20 8.79 18.09 24.75
C VAL A 20 8.20 18.22 23.36
N THR A 21 9.06 18.06 22.35
CA THR A 21 8.64 17.62 21.03
C THR A 21 7.96 16.29 21.29
N ALA A 22 6.65 16.31 21.47
CA ALA A 22 5.85 15.17 21.09
C ALA A 22 6.20 14.96 19.61
N GLY A 23 7.04 13.96 19.34
CA GLY A 23 7.34 13.59 17.97
C GLY A 23 6.01 13.37 17.28
N ALA A 24 5.75 14.14 16.23
CA ALA A 24 4.68 13.83 15.32
C ALA A 24 4.92 12.39 14.84
N ILE A 25 3.93 11.52 15.03
CA ILE A 25 3.90 10.22 14.34
C ILE A 25 3.48 10.57 12.92
N ALA A 26 4.47 10.92 12.08
CA ALA A 26 4.28 10.93 10.64
C ALA A 26 4.13 9.47 10.21
N SER A 27 3.06 9.16 9.46
CA SER A 27 2.76 7.81 9.01
C SER A 27 2.54 7.83 7.50
N SER A 28 3.37 7.08 6.78
CA SER A 28 3.13 6.59 5.41
C SER A 28 2.28 5.32 5.37
N HIS A 29 2.43 4.58 6.47
CA HIS A 29 1.87 3.31 6.90
C HIS A 29 1.97 3.36 8.42
N ARG A 30 1.05 2.73 9.15
CA ARG A 30 0.58 3.12 10.49
C ARG A 30 -0.56 4.13 10.43
N GLU A 31 -1.37 4.03 9.38
CA GLU A 31 -2.27 5.07 8.91
C GLU A 31 -3.27 5.51 9.98
N ALA A 32 -3.76 4.57 10.78
CA ALA A 32 -4.68 4.80 11.88
C ALA A 32 -3.96 4.67 13.24
N PRO A 33 -4.30 5.49 14.26
CA PRO A 33 -3.66 5.42 15.57
C PRO A 33 -3.61 4.01 16.18
N ASN A 34 -4.63 3.16 15.97
CA ASN A 34 -4.66 1.82 16.53
C ASN A 34 -3.78 0.81 15.78
N ILE A 35 -3.69 0.87 14.45
CA ILE A 35 -2.88 -0.07 13.65
C ILE A 35 -1.39 0.05 13.97
N THR A 36 -0.97 1.21 14.47
CA THR A 36 0.39 1.48 14.95
C THR A 36 0.87 0.52 16.06
N ARG A 37 -0.05 -0.23 16.69
CA ARG A 37 0.20 -1.20 17.76
C ARG A 37 0.28 -2.64 17.25
N ALA A 38 -0.05 -2.88 15.98
CA ALA A 38 -0.08 -4.18 15.34
C ALA A 38 0.55 -4.10 13.93
N PRO A 39 1.87 -3.82 13.82
CA PRO A 39 2.53 -3.53 12.54
C PRO A 39 2.47 -4.69 11.52
N ALA A 40 2.28 -5.93 11.99
CA ALA A 40 2.18 -7.09 11.11
C ALA A 40 0.89 -7.13 10.27
N VAL A 41 -0.13 -6.36 10.65
CA VAL A 41 -1.43 -6.26 9.96
C VAL A 41 -1.67 -4.87 9.36
N ASP A 42 -0.61 -4.07 9.28
CA ASP A 42 -0.62 -2.75 8.68
C ASP A 42 -0.49 -2.92 7.16
N SER A 43 -1.60 -2.73 6.44
CA SER A 43 -1.63 -2.67 4.98
C SER A 43 -0.79 -1.50 4.52
N THR A 44 -0.20 -1.61 3.34
CA THR A 44 0.63 -0.53 2.80
C THR A 44 0.08 0.00 1.49
N ASP A 45 -0.12 -0.90 0.55
CA ASP A 45 -0.64 -0.58 -0.76
C ASP A 45 -1.47 -1.74 -1.29
N PHE A 46 -2.47 -1.38 -2.10
CA PHE A 46 -3.23 -2.33 -2.86
C PHE A 46 -3.15 -2.00 -4.36
N TYR A 47 -2.98 -3.03 -5.18
CA TYR A 47 -2.91 -2.95 -6.64
C TYR A 47 -3.90 -3.94 -7.24
N ALA A 48 -4.56 -3.53 -8.31
CA ALA A 48 -5.51 -4.35 -9.06
C ALA A 48 -5.41 -3.95 -10.53
N PHE A 49 -4.93 -4.84 -11.41
CA PHE A 49 -4.72 -4.50 -12.82
C PHE A 49 -4.87 -5.71 -13.74
N ASN A 50 -5.21 -5.46 -15.00
CA ASN A 50 -5.13 -6.48 -16.04
C ASN A 50 -3.66 -6.84 -16.27
N SER A 51 -3.36 -8.15 -16.24
CA SER A 51 -2.01 -8.68 -16.40
C SER A 51 -1.37 -8.18 -17.70
N TYR A 52 -0.22 -7.54 -17.58
CA TYR A 52 0.61 -7.11 -18.71
C TYR A 52 1.79 -8.05 -18.99
N GLU A 53 1.85 -9.20 -18.32
CA GLU A 53 2.80 -10.28 -18.64
C GLU A 53 2.46 -10.93 -19.99
N GLU A 54 3.47 -11.17 -20.82
CA GLU A 54 3.31 -11.81 -22.12
C GLU A 54 2.65 -13.20 -21.99
N GLY A 55 1.57 -13.42 -22.76
CA GLY A 55 0.83 -14.68 -22.75
C GLY A 55 -0.14 -14.86 -21.57
N ARG A 56 -0.40 -13.79 -20.81
CA ARG A 56 -1.35 -13.75 -19.68
C ARG A 56 -2.53 -12.82 -19.95
N ASP A 57 -2.87 -12.60 -21.23
CA ASP A 57 -4.10 -11.90 -21.61
C ASP A 57 -5.33 -12.56 -20.97
N GLY A 58 -6.27 -11.75 -20.48
CA GLY A 58 -7.47 -12.23 -19.79
C GLY A 58 -7.26 -12.61 -18.33
N TYR A 59 -6.09 -12.34 -17.75
CA TYR A 59 -5.84 -12.43 -16.31
C TYR A 59 -5.87 -11.07 -15.63
N VAL A 60 -6.27 -11.05 -14.36
CA VAL A 60 -6.16 -9.91 -13.45
C VAL A 60 -5.22 -10.25 -12.31
N THR A 61 -4.41 -9.28 -11.90
CA THR A 61 -3.49 -9.41 -10.76
C THR A 61 -3.92 -8.47 -9.64
N PHE A 62 -3.95 -9.01 -8.43
CA PHE A 62 -4.11 -8.28 -7.18
C PHE A 62 -2.83 -8.40 -6.36
N ILE A 63 -2.37 -7.30 -5.78
CA ILE A 63 -1.22 -7.30 -4.87
C ILE A 63 -1.60 -6.49 -3.63
N ALA A 64 -1.61 -7.15 -2.48
CA ALA A 64 -1.77 -6.49 -1.19
C ALA A 64 -0.44 -6.49 -0.46
N ASN A 65 0.14 -5.30 -0.25
CA ASN A 65 1.37 -5.13 0.49
C ASN A 65 1.06 -4.88 1.98
N TYR A 66 1.89 -5.45 2.85
CA TYR A 66 1.77 -5.39 4.30
C TYR A 66 3.14 -5.23 4.94
N ILE A 67 3.12 -4.82 6.21
CA ILE A 67 4.30 -4.64 7.06
C ILE A 67 5.21 -3.59 6.44
N PRO A 68 4.93 -2.30 6.69
CA PRO A 68 5.62 -1.20 6.04
C PRO A 68 7.05 -1.00 6.51
N LEU A 69 7.78 -0.17 5.77
CA LEU A 69 9.08 0.37 6.17
C LEU A 69 10.05 -0.74 6.60
N GLN A 70 10.07 -1.85 5.86
CA GLN A 70 10.96 -2.94 6.20
C GLN A 70 12.39 -2.56 5.86
N ASP A 71 13.14 -2.14 6.88
CA ASP A 71 14.58 -2.02 6.77
C ASP A 71 15.17 -3.40 6.44
N ALA A 72 15.92 -3.49 5.35
CA ALA A 72 16.48 -4.76 4.88
C ALA A 72 17.30 -5.47 5.98
N TYR A 73 17.99 -4.70 6.83
CA TYR A 73 18.80 -5.18 7.96
C TYR A 73 17.99 -5.49 9.24
N GLY A 74 16.66 -5.56 9.19
CA GLY A 74 15.72 -5.76 10.30
C GLY A 74 15.80 -7.11 11.05
N GLY A 75 16.93 -7.81 10.95
CA GLY A 75 17.22 -9.02 11.71
C GLY A 75 17.32 -8.77 13.22
N PRO A 76 17.39 -9.85 14.04
CA PRO A 76 17.46 -11.26 13.62
C PRO A 76 16.10 -11.90 13.33
N ASN A 77 14.99 -11.20 13.60
CA ASN A 77 13.64 -11.74 13.47
C ASN A 77 12.93 -11.39 12.16
N TYR A 78 13.40 -10.38 11.42
CA TYR A 78 12.85 -9.99 10.12
C TYR A 78 11.30 -9.82 10.16
N PHE A 79 10.61 -9.94 9.03
CA PHE A 79 9.23 -9.46 8.85
C PHE A 79 8.27 -10.65 8.62
N ALA A 80 7.99 -11.37 9.72
CA ALA A 80 7.05 -12.48 9.70
C ALA A 80 5.59 -12.01 9.77
N MET A 81 4.69 -12.75 9.12
CA MET A 81 3.25 -12.52 9.18
C MET A 81 2.69 -12.94 10.55
N ASP A 82 1.58 -12.31 10.98
CA ASP A 82 0.94 -12.65 12.24
C ASP A 82 0.10 -13.94 12.09
N PRO A 83 0.40 -15.02 12.82
CA PRO A 83 -0.36 -16.27 12.73
C PRO A 83 -1.77 -16.19 13.34
N ASN A 84 -2.12 -15.11 14.02
CA ASN A 84 -3.47 -14.88 14.53
C ASN A 84 -4.32 -14.06 13.56
N ALA A 85 -3.73 -13.44 12.54
CA ALA A 85 -4.43 -12.56 11.63
C ALA A 85 -5.07 -13.32 10.47
N HIS A 86 -6.17 -12.76 9.96
CA HIS A 86 -6.66 -13.08 8.62
C HIS A 86 -6.37 -11.88 7.71
N TYR A 87 -5.64 -12.13 6.64
CA TYR A 87 -5.42 -11.17 5.57
C TYR A 87 -6.32 -11.57 4.40
N ALA A 88 -7.01 -10.62 3.78
CA ALA A 88 -7.96 -10.94 2.72
C ALA A 88 -7.90 -9.93 1.58
N ILE A 89 -7.95 -10.43 0.35
CA ILE A 89 -8.22 -9.65 -0.86
C ILE A 89 -9.67 -9.91 -1.24
N HIS A 90 -10.45 -8.85 -1.38
CA HIS A 90 -11.88 -8.87 -1.65
C HIS A 90 -12.16 -8.39 -3.07
N ILE A 91 -13.20 -8.98 -3.68
CA ILE A 91 -13.67 -8.64 -5.01
C ILE A 91 -15.19 -8.53 -4.98
N ASP A 92 -15.70 -7.37 -5.38
CA ASP A 92 -17.12 -7.08 -5.64
C ASP A 92 -17.31 -7.08 -7.16
N SER A 93 -18.19 -7.96 -7.66
CA SER A 93 -18.45 -8.13 -9.09
C SER A 93 -19.76 -7.51 -9.57
N ASP A 94 -20.63 -7.08 -8.66
CA ASP A 94 -21.98 -6.60 -8.98
C ASP A 94 -22.25 -5.12 -8.62
N GLY A 95 -21.37 -4.53 -7.81
CA GLY A 95 -21.32 -3.10 -7.48
C GLY A 95 -22.14 -2.69 -6.27
N ASP A 96 -22.55 -3.64 -5.42
CA ASP A 96 -23.25 -3.34 -4.18
C ASP A 96 -22.33 -2.94 -3.00
N ALA A 97 -21.00 -2.96 -3.22
CA ALA A 97 -19.95 -2.73 -2.22
C ALA A 97 -19.84 -3.81 -1.14
N VAL A 98 -20.29 -5.03 -1.47
CA VAL A 98 -20.09 -6.27 -0.72
C VAL A 98 -19.31 -7.25 -1.59
N GLU A 99 -18.36 -7.95 -0.98
CA GLU A 99 -17.55 -8.92 -1.69
C GLU A 99 -18.36 -10.14 -2.14
N ASP A 100 -18.15 -10.53 -3.40
CA ASP A 100 -18.61 -11.79 -3.98
C ASP A 100 -17.56 -12.88 -3.88
N VAL A 101 -16.28 -12.48 -3.88
CA VAL A 101 -15.14 -13.40 -3.78
C VAL A 101 -14.11 -12.80 -2.82
N SER A 102 -13.62 -13.61 -1.89
CA SER A 102 -12.47 -13.25 -1.04
C SER A 102 -11.41 -14.32 -1.04
N PHE A 103 -10.14 -13.92 -1.20
CA PHE A 103 -8.97 -14.77 -0.99
C PHE A 103 -8.37 -14.51 0.38
N VAL A 104 -8.54 -15.46 1.31
CA VAL A 104 -8.16 -15.33 2.71
C VAL A 104 -6.90 -16.13 3.00
N PHE A 105 -5.89 -15.45 3.54
CA PHE A 105 -4.60 -15.99 3.95
C PHE A 105 -4.56 -16.11 5.47
N ASN A 106 -4.18 -17.30 5.94
CA ASN A 106 -3.92 -17.54 7.36
C ASN A 106 -2.55 -18.21 7.50
N PHE A 107 -1.66 -17.57 8.24
CA PHE A 107 -0.24 -17.94 8.33
C PHE A 107 0.06 -18.83 9.53
N THR A 108 1.08 -19.66 9.38
CA THR A 108 1.66 -20.46 10.46
C THR A 108 3.17 -20.32 10.41
N ASN A 109 3.75 -19.95 11.55
CA ASN A 109 5.18 -19.78 11.72
C ASN A 109 5.75 -21.02 12.43
N MET A 110 6.86 -21.55 11.92
CA MET A 110 7.50 -22.74 12.48
C MET A 110 9.00 -22.56 12.60
N LEU A 111 9.58 -23.13 13.66
CA LEU A 111 11.00 -23.40 13.73
C LEU A 111 11.32 -24.77 13.13
N ALA A 112 12.56 -24.93 12.66
CA ALA A 112 13.09 -26.24 12.27
C ALA A 112 13.14 -27.22 13.47
N ALA A 113 13.47 -28.49 13.20
CA ALA A 113 13.57 -29.54 14.20
C ALA A 113 12.29 -29.66 15.06
N ASP A 114 11.15 -29.93 14.41
CA ASP A 114 9.84 -30.09 15.07
C ASP A 114 9.46 -28.93 15.99
N ASN A 115 9.69 -27.69 15.52
CA ASN A 115 9.42 -26.44 16.23
C ASN A 115 10.29 -26.16 17.46
N GLU A 116 11.38 -26.91 17.67
CA GLU A 116 12.35 -26.65 18.73
C GLU A 116 13.43 -25.65 18.33
N GLY A 117 13.70 -25.51 17.03
CA GLY A 117 14.81 -24.74 16.49
C GLY A 117 16.12 -25.53 16.48
N ILE A 118 16.97 -25.22 15.51
CA ILE A 118 18.28 -25.82 15.31
C ILE A 118 19.15 -25.58 16.55
N ALA A 119 19.73 -26.66 17.05
CA ALA A 119 20.75 -26.62 18.10
C ALA A 119 22.09 -27.12 17.56
N LEU A 120 23.18 -26.49 17.99
CA LEU A 120 24.55 -26.86 17.62
C LEU A 120 25.28 -27.52 18.80
N PRO A 121 26.18 -28.47 18.55
CA PRO A 121 27.01 -29.07 19.60
C PRO A 121 28.14 -28.12 20.01
N ILE A 122 27.98 -27.44 21.14
CA ILE A 122 28.93 -26.46 21.66
C ILE A 122 29.75 -27.09 22.78
N GLY A 123 31.08 -27.04 22.65
CA GLY A 123 32.04 -27.57 23.64
C GLY A 123 33.02 -28.59 23.04
N PRO A 124 34.03 -29.00 23.82
CA PRO A 124 34.97 -30.02 23.40
C PRO A 124 34.33 -31.42 23.35
N GLU A 125 34.95 -32.35 22.63
CA GLU A 125 34.53 -33.76 22.60
C GLU A 125 34.44 -34.32 24.04
N GLY A 126 33.30 -34.92 24.38
CA GLY A 126 33.00 -35.43 25.73
C GLY A 126 32.30 -34.44 26.68
N ASP A 127 32.19 -33.15 26.33
CA ASP A 127 31.42 -32.13 27.08
C ASP A 127 30.60 -31.21 26.14
N GLN A 128 30.13 -31.77 25.02
CA GLN A 128 29.27 -31.04 24.09
C GLN A 128 27.87 -30.85 24.66
N LYS A 129 27.34 -29.63 24.52
CA LYS A 129 25.96 -29.28 24.83
C LYS A 129 25.26 -28.82 23.56
N MET A 130 24.04 -29.32 23.34
CA MET A 130 23.20 -28.84 22.25
C MET A 130 22.61 -27.48 22.61
N VAL A 131 23.01 -26.43 21.91
CA VAL A 131 22.59 -25.04 22.18
C VAL A 131 21.84 -24.48 20.98
N LYS A 132 20.61 -23.99 21.20
CA LYS A 132 19.78 -23.38 20.15
C LYS A 132 20.42 -22.13 19.57
N VAL A 133 20.28 -21.92 18.26
CA VAL A 133 20.83 -20.75 17.57
C VAL A 133 19.88 -19.55 17.65
N PRO A 134 20.39 -18.30 17.66
CA PRO A 134 19.56 -17.09 17.72
C PRO A 134 19.11 -16.56 16.34
N LEU A 135 19.42 -17.27 15.25
CA LEU A 135 19.23 -16.80 13.87
C LEU A 135 18.18 -17.63 13.12
N LYS A 136 17.56 -17.03 12.09
CA LYS A 136 16.64 -17.72 11.17
C LYS A 136 17.32 -18.73 10.24
N ASN A 137 18.65 -18.78 10.20
CA ASN A 137 19.41 -19.76 9.43
C ASN A 137 20.80 -20.02 10.06
N ILE A 138 21.41 -21.16 9.76
CA ILE A 138 22.76 -21.55 10.23
C ILE A 138 23.79 -21.70 9.10
N GLY A 139 23.40 -21.39 7.87
CA GLY A 139 24.19 -21.61 6.67
C GLY A 139 23.53 -21.01 5.43
N GLY A 140 24.11 -21.31 4.28
CA GLY A 140 23.56 -20.90 2.98
C GLY A 140 22.22 -21.58 2.68
N ILE A 141 21.37 -20.88 1.93
CA ILE A 141 20.05 -21.32 1.48
C ILE A 141 19.97 -21.06 -0.02
N SER A 142 19.36 -21.98 -0.74
CA SER A 142 19.09 -21.89 -2.17
C SER A 142 17.72 -22.50 -2.49
N ALA A 143 17.27 -22.36 -3.74
CA ALA A 143 16.05 -23.03 -4.20
C ALA A 143 16.12 -24.57 -4.06
N ASP A 144 17.32 -25.14 -4.11
CA ASP A 144 17.53 -26.60 -4.09
C ASP A 144 17.84 -27.15 -2.69
N ASP A 145 18.25 -26.28 -1.76
CA ASP A 145 18.60 -26.67 -0.40
C ASP A 145 18.26 -25.55 0.60
N SER A 146 17.25 -25.82 1.43
CA SER A 146 16.86 -24.98 2.56
C SER A 146 17.10 -25.65 3.92
N SER A 147 17.93 -26.70 3.98
CA SER A 147 18.18 -27.46 5.21
C SER A 147 18.81 -26.65 6.33
N ALA A 148 19.48 -25.54 5.98
CA ALA A 148 20.05 -24.59 6.92
C ALA A 148 19.05 -23.57 7.47
N ALA A 149 17.81 -23.54 6.97
CA ALA A 149 16.75 -22.67 7.48
C ALA A 149 16.30 -23.13 8.88
N ASN A 150 16.26 -22.20 9.83
CA ASN A 150 15.79 -22.42 11.19
C ASN A 150 14.36 -21.92 11.41
N PHE A 151 13.81 -21.18 10.45
CA PHE A 151 12.47 -20.60 10.49
C PHE A 151 11.79 -20.77 9.12
N SER A 152 10.49 -20.99 9.12
CA SER A 152 9.68 -21.08 7.91
C SER A 152 8.26 -20.60 8.15
N GLU A 153 7.65 -20.03 7.12
CA GLU A 153 6.25 -19.58 7.14
C GLU A 153 5.47 -20.36 6.08
N MET A 154 4.29 -20.82 6.47
CA MET A 154 3.32 -21.49 5.61
C MET A 154 1.99 -20.77 5.71
N TYR A 155 1.12 -20.94 4.72
CA TYR A 155 -0.23 -20.39 4.81
C TYR A 155 -1.26 -21.30 4.16
N SER A 156 -2.47 -21.27 4.70
CA SER A 156 -3.66 -21.75 4.00
C SER A 156 -4.23 -20.61 3.16
N LEU A 157 -4.67 -20.93 1.95
CA LEU A 157 -5.46 -20.03 1.11
C LEU A 157 -6.90 -20.54 1.07
N THR A 158 -7.85 -19.70 1.47
CA THR A 158 -9.28 -20.03 1.43
C THR A 158 -9.99 -19.05 0.52
N MET A 159 -10.74 -19.56 -0.44
CA MET A 159 -11.71 -18.77 -1.19
C MET A 159 -13.01 -18.72 -0.41
N VAL A 160 -13.58 -17.54 -0.21
CA VAL A 160 -14.95 -17.35 0.26
C VAL A 160 -15.78 -16.86 -0.92
N SER A 161 -16.87 -17.56 -1.24
CA SER A 161 -17.85 -17.13 -2.24
C SER A 161 -19.08 -16.55 -1.55
N GLY A 162 -19.40 -15.30 -1.88
CA GLY A 162 -20.33 -14.41 -1.17
C GLY A 162 -19.68 -13.72 0.03
N ASP A 163 -20.53 -13.09 0.84
CA ASP A 163 -20.18 -12.35 2.06
C ASP A 163 -19.12 -13.07 2.92
N MET A 164 -18.08 -12.34 3.34
CA MET A 164 -16.90 -12.86 4.03
C MET A 164 -17.25 -13.56 5.37
N GLN A 165 -18.34 -13.15 6.01
CA GLN A 165 -18.77 -13.74 7.29
C GLN A 165 -19.57 -15.02 7.11
N SER A 166 -20.42 -15.10 6.08
CA SER A 166 -21.45 -16.14 5.92
C SER A 166 -21.34 -17.00 4.66
N GLY A 167 -20.50 -16.59 3.70
CA GLY A 167 -20.29 -17.22 2.40
C GLY A 167 -19.67 -18.62 2.46
N GLU A 168 -19.70 -19.30 1.33
CA GLU A 168 -19.16 -20.65 1.19
C GLU A 168 -17.63 -20.62 1.20
N ARG A 169 -17.02 -21.42 2.08
CA ARG A 169 -15.57 -21.47 2.26
C ARG A 169 -14.97 -22.69 1.58
N THR A 170 -14.07 -22.46 0.62
CA THR A 170 -13.31 -23.50 -0.05
C THR A 170 -11.82 -23.33 0.19
N THR A 171 -11.18 -24.31 0.84
CA THR A 171 -9.71 -24.33 0.94
C THR A 171 -9.11 -24.63 -0.42
N LEU A 172 -8.26 -23.72 -0.90
CA LEU A 172 -7.49 -23.86 -2.12
C LEU A 172 -6.16 -24.56 -1.80
N THR A 173 -5.65 -25.35 -2.73
CA THR A 173 -4.40 -26.11 -2.54
C THR A 173 -3.46 -25.85 -3.72
N PRO A 174 -2.14 -25.84 -3.49
CA PRO A 174 -1.20 -25.70 -4.58
C PRO A 174 -1.25 -26.93 -5.47
N SER A 175 -1.02 -26.74 -6.77
CA SER A 175 -0.97 -27.82 -7.76
C SER A 175 0.19 -28.78 -7.52
N MET A 176 1.24 -28.30 -6.84
CA MET A 176 2.41 -29.05 -6.43
C MET A 176 2.72 -28.75 -4.96
N GLY A 177 2.91 -29.82 -4.17
CA GLY A 177 3.12 -29.73 -2.73
C GLY A 177 1.81 -29.80 -1.93
N ASP A 178 1.93 -29.83 -0.61
CA ASP A 178 0.78 -30.03 0.29
C ASP A 178 0.25 -28.72 0.91
N MET A 179 1.06 -27.66 0.90
CA MET A 179 0.79 -26.36 1.53
C MET A 179 1.51 -25.25 0.78
N PHE A 180 0.93 -24.04 0.79
CA PHE A 180 1.64 -22.86 0.33
C PHE A 180 2.67 -22.40 1.37
N LYS A 181 3.77 -21.82 0.90
CA LYS A 181 4.86 -21.35 1.75
C LYS A 181 5.28 -19.94 1.35
N LYS A 182 5.86 -19.20 2.30
CA LYS A 182 6.53 -17.92 2.08
C LYS A 182 8.05 -18.13 2.12
N PRO A 183 8.84 -17.62 1.15
CA PRO A 183 10.28 -17.67 1.22
C PRO A 183 10.78 -16.86 2.42
N LEU A 184 11.96 -17.20 2.94
CA LEU A 184 12.63 -16.32 3.89
C LEU A 184 12.87 -14.93 3.26
N ASP A 185 12.77 -13.89 4.08
CA ASP A 185 13.12 -12.52 3.70
C ASP A 185 14.59 -12.47 3.25
N TYR A 186 14.98 -11.46 2.46
CA TYR A 186 16.31 -11.41 1.85
C TYR A 186 17.37 -10.97 2.85
N ILE A 187 17.77 -11.91 3.72
CA ILE A 187 18.75 -11.73 4.81
C ILE A 187 20.07 -11.10 4.32
N GLY A 188 20.54 -11.48 3.13
CA GLY A 188 21.81 -11.01 2.55
C GLY A 188 22.53 -12.06 1.69
N ASN A 189 23.58 -11.64 0.98
CA ASN A 189 24.30 -12.50 0.03
C ASN A 189 25.07 -13.64 0.70
N LYS A 190 25.40 -13.53 1.98
CA LYS A 190 25.99 -14.65 2.71
C LYS A 190 25.00 -15.82 2.87
N THR A 191 23.71 -15.53 2.97
CA THR A 191 22.66 -16.55 3.04
C THR A 191 22.31 -17.07 1.66
N PHE A 192 22.11 -16.18 0.68
CA PHE A 192 21.56 -16.55 -0.63
C PHE A 192 22.54 -16.51 -1.79
N THR A 193 23.84 -16.32 -1.54
CA THR A 193 24.91 -16.17 -2.55
C THR A 193 24.89 -14.86 -3.32
N SER A 194 23.75 -14.47 -3.90
CA SER A 194 23.57 -13.23 -4.68
C SER A 194 22.08 -12.87 -4.79
N GLU A 195 21.79 -11.69 -5.34
CA GLU A 195 20.42 -11.26 -5.65
C GLU A 195 19.74 -12.19 -6.64
N ALA A 196 20.46 -12.60 -7.69
CA ALA A 196 19.95 -13.53 -8.70
C ALA A 196 19.59 -14.90 -8.09
N GLU A 197 20.39 -15.40 -7.15
CA GLU A 197 20.08 -16.67 -6.47
C GLU A 197 18.95 -16.53 -5.43
N TYR A 198 18.81 -15.35 -4.79
CA TYR A 198 17.63 -15.05 -3.98
C TYR A 198 16.36 -15.01 -4.84
N ALA A 199 16.40 -14.35 -6.00
CA ALA A 199 15.28 -14.29 -6.93
C ALA A 199 14.85 -15.71 -7.36
N ARG A 200 15.80 -16.55 -7.78
CA ARG A 200 15.54 -17.97 -8.10
C ARG A 200 14.95 -18.74 -6.91
N TYR A 201 15.44 -18.50 -5.70
CA TYR A 201 14.88 -19.08 -4.48
C TYR A 201 13.43 -18.63 -4.27
N ALA A 202 13.14 -17.33 -4.34
CA ALA A 202 11.80 -16.78 -4.14
C ALA A 202 10.81 -17.23 -5.22
N GLU A 203 11.23 -17.31 -6.48
CA GLU A 203 10.41 -17.79 -7.62
C GLU A 203 9.93 -19.23 -7.43
N SER A 204 10.68 -20.07 -6.70
CA SER A 204 10.24 -21.43 -6.36
C SER A 204 9.03 -21.47 -5.40
N PHE A 205 8.62 -20.31 -4.86
CA PHE A 205 7.43 -20.13 -4.02
C PHE A 205 6.27 -19.46 -4.78
N ILE A 206 6.34 -19.38 -6.11
CA ILE A 206 5.19 -19.09 -6.95
C ILE A 206 4.41 -20.39 -7.15
N TYR A 207 3.17 -20.43 -6.67
CA TYR A 207 2.32 -21.62 -6.76
C TYR A 207 1.17 -21.39 -7.73
N SER A 208 0.89 -22.37 -8.58
CA SER A 208 -0.37 -22.43 -9.31
C SER A 208 -1.44 -23.15 -8.49
N PHE A 209 -2.70 -22.73 -8.59
CA PHE A 209 -3.83 -23.40 -7.94
C PHE A 209 -5.08 -23.30 -8.81
N ALA A 210 -6.02 -24.24 -8.60
CA ALA A 210 -7.30 -24.24 -9.30
C ALA A 210 -8.34 -23.47 -8.50
N ILE A 211 -9.17 -22.67 -9.17
CA ILE A 211 -10.35 -22.03 -8.60
C ILE A 211 -11.58 -22.90 -8.96
N PRO A 212 -12.45 -23.27 -8.01
CA PRO A 212 -13.67 -24.02 -8.32
C PRO A 212 -14.52 -23.32 -9.40
N GLY A 213 -14.88 -24.06 -10.45
CA GLY A 213 -15.67 -23.51 -11.56
C GLY A 213 -14.89 -22.67 -12.57
N CYS A 214 -13.57 -22.57 -12.42
CA CYS A 214 -12.66 -21.85 -13.32
C CYS A 214 -11.84 -22.85 -14.14
N ASP A 215 -11.81 -22.68 -15.47
CA ASP A 215 -11.10 -23.61 -16.38
C ASP A 215 -9.57 -23.46 -16.28
N ASP A 216 -9.10 -22.23 -16.10
CA ASP A 216 -7.69 -21.88 -16.10
C ASP A 216 -7.10 -21.77 -14.70
N MET A 217 -5.80 -22.05 -14.59
CA MET A 217 -5.07 -22.01 -13.32
C MET A 217 -4.75 -20.57 -12.91
N ALA A 218 -4.91 -20.28 -11.62
CA ALA A 218 -4.47 -19.06 -10.97
C ALA A 218 -3.03 -19.20 -10.43
N ARG A 219 -2.39 -18.07 -10.08
CA ARG A 219 -1.06 -18.01 -9.44
C ARG A 219 -1.13 -17.26 -8.12
N VAL A 220 -0.34 -17.68 -7.13
CA VAL A 220 -0.17 -16.99 -5.85
C VAL A 220 1.31 -16.93 -5.48
N PHE A 221 1.72 -15.81 -4.90
CA PHE A 221 3.02 -15.61 -4.27
C PHE A 221 2.83 -14.81 -2.98
N VAL A 222 3.53 -15.22 -1.94
CA VAL A 222 3.65 -14.41 -0.72
C VAL A 222 5.12 -14.31 -0.36
N GLY A 223 5.65 -13.11 -0.23
CA GLY A 223 7.06 -12.90 0.11
C GLY A 223 7.47 -11.43 0.17
N GLN A 224 8.68 -11.18 0.66
CA GLN A 224 9.25 -9.84 0.70
C GLN A 224 9.55 -9.35 -0.72
N ARG A 225 9.15 -8.12 -1.05
CA ARG A 225 9.51 -7.41 -2.30
C ARG A 225 10.04 -6.02 -1.96
N LYS A 226 10.76 -5.43 -2.91
CA LYS A 226 11.12 -4.01 -2.84
C LYS A 226 9.82 -3.20 -2.85
N ASP A 227 9.72 -2.22 -1.97
CA ASP A 227 8.55 -1.34 -1.91
C ASP A 227 8.37 -0.63 -3.26
N PRO A 228 7.25 -0.85 -3.97
CA PRO A 228 6.99 -0.19 -5.25
C PRO A 228 6.32 1.18 -5.08
N PHE A 229 5.89 1.53 -3.86
CA PHE A 229 5.34 2.85 -3.60
C PHE A 229 6.47 3.87 -3.50
N VAL A 230 6.26 5.03 -4.12
CA VAL A 230 7.23 6.12 -4.15
C VAL A 230 6.55 7.36 -3.60
N VAL A 231 7.17 8.00 -2.61
CA VAL A 231 6.60 9.20 -1.97
C VAL A 231 7.64 10.02 -1.22
N ASN A 232 7.49 11.35 -1.30
CA ASN A 232 8.23 12.32 -0.47
C ASN A 232 7.64 12.44 0.93
N LEU A 233 7.85 11.40 1.71
CA LEU A 233 7.06 11.13 2.88
C LEU A 233 7.25 12.13 4.02
N GLY A 234 8.49 12.30 4.46
CA GLY A 234 8.84 13.09 5.61
C GLY A 234 8.42 14.54 5.42
N LYS A 235 8.66 15.09 4.23
CA LYS A 235 8.26 16.47 3.92
C LYS A 235 6.75 16.59 3.72
N THR A 236 6.09 15.60 3.12
CA THR A 236 4.62 15.64 2.93
C THR A 236 3.90 15.69 4.28
N PHE A 237 4.30 14.83 5.23
CA PHE A 237 3.69 14.81 6.56
C PHE A 237 4.20 15.90 7.52
N ASP A 238 5.27 16.61 7.18
CA ASP A 238 5.67 17.89 7.79
C ASP A 238 4.92 19.09 7.16
N LEU A 239 3.59 18.96 7.02
CA LEU A 239 2.71 19.98 6.41
C LEU A 239 3.16 20.41 5.00
N VAL A 240 3.51 19.45 4.14
CA VAL A 240 3.98 19.70 2.77
C VAL A 240 5.15 20.68 2.76
N ASN A 241 6.28 20.27 3.34
CA ASN A 241 7.48 21.10 3.49
C ASN A 241 8.33 21.17 2.20
N TYR A 242 7.68 21.49 1.09
CA TYR A 242 8.24 21.79 -0.23
C TYR A 242 7.19 22.56 -1.05
N VAL A 243 7.58 23.18 -2.17
CA VAL A 243 6.62 23.77 -3.11
C VAL A 243 6.15 22.65 -4.04
N PRO A 244 4.90 22.17 -3.94
CA PRO A 244 4.44 20.93 -4.59
C PRO A 244 4.09 21.13 -6.07
N VAL A 245 4.93 21.87 -6.80
CA VAL A 245 4.75 22.19 -8.22
C VAL A 245 6.06 21.91 -8.92
N GLU A 246 5.99 21.35 -10.14
CA GLU A 246 7.16 21.07 -10.96
C GLU A 246 8.06 22.32 -11.10
N GLY A 247 9.30 22.20 -10.61
CA GLY A 247 10.31 23.24 -10.62
C GLY A 247 11.07 23.34 -11.94
N ASP A 248 11.01 22.30 -12.77
CA ASP A 248 11.69 22.23 -14.05
C ASP A 248 10.75 22.52 -15.24
N SER A 249 11.32 22.78 -16.43
CA SER A 249 10.51 22.94 -17.65
C SER A 249 9.75 21.67 -18.05
N ALA A 250 10.24 20.52 -17.60
CA ALA A 250 9.62 19.20 -17.69
C ALA A 250 10.18 18.30 -16.57
N PRO A 251 9.44 17.27 -16.13
CA PRO A 251 9.89 16.33 -15.11
C PRO A 251 11.33 15.84 -15.33
N GLY A 252 12.20 16.12 -14.35
CA GLY A 252 13.58 15.66 -14.33
C GLY A 252 14.55 16.42 -15.26
N ALA A 253 14.15 17.56 -15.84
CA ALA A 253 15.05 18.34 -16.70
C ALA A 253 16.20 18.99 -15.91
N GLY A 254 16.03 19.23 -14.61
CA GLY A 254 17.03 19.81 -13.71
C GLY A 254 17.47 21.22 -14.10
N ASP A 255 16.63 21.95 -14.83
CA ASP A 255 16.93 23.29 -15.34
C ASP A 255 16.37 24.41 -14.45
N GLY A 256 15.42 24.10 -13.56
CA GLY A 256 14.77 25.10 -12.72
C GLY A 256 13.95 26.13 -13.51
N GLU A 257 13.58 25.82 -14.76
CA GLU A 257 12.85 26.72 -15.66
C GLU A 257 11.32 26.52 -15.59
N GLY A 258 10.84 25.76 -14.59
CA GLY A 258 9.43 25.57 -14.25
C GLY A 258 8.93 26.60 -13.25
N PHE A 259 8.18 26.16 -12.24
CA PHE A 259 7.69 27.06 -11.19
C PHE A 259 8.84 27.56 -10.31
N PRO A 260 8.99 28.89 -10.07
CA PRO A 260 10.07 29.41 -9.23
C PRO A 260 10.06 28.82 -7.80
N GLY A 261 11.11 28.06 -7.48
CA GLY A 261 11.23 27.38 -6.19
C GLY A 261 10.39 26.10 -6.07
N GLY A 262 9.78 25.64 -7.18
CA GLY A 262 9.13 24.35 -7.31
C GLY A 262 10.09 23.19 -7.04
N ILE A 263 9.53 22.03 -6.73
CA ILE A 263 10.31 20.82 -6.47
C ILE A 263 10.71 20.16 -7.80
N THR A 264 11.96 19.69 -7.88
CA THR A 264 12.46 18.91 -9.00
C THR A 264 12.25 17.43 -8.72
N GLN A 265 11.74 16.71 -9.72
CA GLN A 265 11.63 15.25 -9.74
C GLN A 265 13.00 14.58 -9.55
N SER A 266 13.14 13.71 -8.54
CA SER A 266 14.37 12.98 -8.25
C SER A 266 14.07 11.74 -7.39
N GLU A 267 14.75 10.62 -7.66
CA GLU A 267 14.72 9.43 -6.80
C GLU A 267 15.09 9.74 -5.34
N ASN A 268 15.86 10.80 -5.07
CA ASN A 268 16.23 11.18 -3.70
C ASN A 268 15.07 11.81 -2.91
N ASN A 269 13.95 12.10 -3.57
CA ASN A 269 12.72 12.49 -2.89
C ASN A 269 11.88 11.27 -2.49
N ASP A 270 12.24 10.06 -2.92
CA ASP A 270 11.59 8.84 -2.45
C ASP A 270 12.16 8.41 -1.08
N ASP A 271 11.38 8.62 -0.03
CA ASP A 271 11.76 8.19 1.33
C ASP A 271 11.61 6.67 1.53
N LEU A 272 11.04 5.94 0.56
CA LEU A 272 10.88 4.49 0.55
C LEU A 272 11.94 3.77 -0.31
N LEU A 273 12.89 4.52 -0.89
CA LEU A 273 13.92 4.01 -1.81
C LEU A 273 14.77 2.88 -1.22
N ASP A 274 14.93 2.81 0.10
CA ASP A 274 15.69 1.76 0.79
C ASP A 274 14.81 0.76 1.57
N LYS A 275 13.49 0.76 1.35
CA LYS A 275 12.52 -0.08 2.07
C LYS A 275 12.01 -1.29 1.27
N ASN A 276 11.62 -2.32 2.00
CA ASN A 276 10.87 -3.46 1.48
C ASN A 276 9.45 -3.50 2.10
N VAL A 277 8.62 -4.38 1.55
CA VAL A 277 7.28 -4.75 2.05
C VAL A 277 7.08 -6.26 1.91
N THR A 278 6.07 -6.82 2.57
CA THR A 278 5.61 -8.20 2.33
C THR A 278 4.39 -8.17 1.43
N SER A 279 4.48 -8.79 0.26
CA SER A 279 3.42 -8.79 -0.75
C SER A 279 2.64 -10.10 -0.75
N LEU A 280 1.32 -9.99 -0.79
CA LEU A 280 0.37 -11.07 -1.04
C LEU A 280 -0.16 -10.86 -2.46
N SER A 281 0.40 -11.58 -3.42
CA SER A 281 0.06 -11.46 -4.84
C SER A 281 -0.81 -12.62 -5.30
N VAL A 282 -1.94 -12.33 -5.95
CA VAL A 282 -2.84 -13.32 -6.54
C VAL A 282 -3.14 -12.91 -7.97
N GLU A 283 -2.96 -13.81 -8.92
CA GLU A 283 -3.37 -13.61 -10.30
C GLU A 283 -4.37 -14.68 -10.72
N VAL A 284 -5.51 -14.26 -11.26
CA VAL A 284 -6.64 -15.12 -11.58
C VAL A 284 -7.17 -14.82 -12.98
N PRO A 285 -7.79 -15.79 -13.68
CA PRO A 285 -8.51 -15.50 -14.91
C PRO A 285 -9.65 -14.50 -14.61
N ALA A 286 -9.75 -13.43 -15.40
CA ALA A 286 -10.74 -12.37 -15.20
C ALA A 286 -12.17 -12.94 -15.14
N ALA A 287 -12.46 -13.89 -16.04
CA ALA A 287 -13.77 -14.55 -16.13
C ALA A 287 -14.20 -15.27 -14.84
N CYS A 288 -13.28 -15.55 -13.93
CA CYS A 288 -13.57 -16.25 -12.68
C CYS A 288 -13.88 -15.29 -11.52
N VAL A 289 -13.79 -13.98 -11.75
CA VAL A 289 -14.05 -12.94 -10.75
C VAL A 289 -14.95 -11.80 -11.23
N THR A 290 -15.35 -11.78 -12.51
CA THR A 290 -16.22 -10.72 -13.07
C THR A 290 -17.72 -10.93 -12.82
N GLY A 291 -18.13 -12.11 -12.36
CA GLY A 291 -19.54 -12.41 -12.05
C GLY A 291 -20.50 -12.14 -13.21
N ASP A 292 -21.72 -11.72 -12.86
CA ASP A 292 -22.79 -11.34 -13.81
C ASP A 292 -22.86 -9.82 -14.07
N GLY A 293 -21.86 -9.05 -13.59
CA GLY A 293 -21.76 -7.60 -13.76
C GLY A 293 -21.43 -7.15 -15.18
N ASN A 294 -20.99 -5.89 -15.34
CA ASN A 294 -20.56 -5.35 -16.63
C ASN A 294 -19.08 -5.61 -16.96
N GLY A 295 -18.41 -6.53 -16.24
CA GLY A 295 -16.98 -6.81 -16.40
C GLY A 295 -16.06 -5.82 -15.66
N VAL A 296 -16.62 -4.85 -14.95
CA VAL A 296 -15.90 -4.01 -13.98
C VAL A 296 -16.03 -4.65 -12.61
N ILE A 297 -14.92 -4.79 -11.90
CA ILE A 297 -14.86 -5.33 -10.54
C ILE A 297 -14.36 -4.27 -9.57
N GLY A 298 -14.95 -4.23 -8.39
CA GLY A 298 -14.44 -3.54 -7.21
C GLY A 298 -13.48 -4.44 -6.43
N SER A 299 -12.45 -3.87 -5.80
CA SER A 299 -11.50 -4.65 -5.00
C SER A 299 -10.79 -3.83 -3.93
N TRP A 300 -10.48 -4.48 -2.81
CA TRP A 300 -9.75 -3.92 -1.68
C TRP A 300 -9.10 -5.03 -0.85
N THR A 301 -8.19 -4.66 0.05
CA THR A 301 -7.58 -5.58 1.00
C THR A 301 -8.00 -5.27 2.43
N THR A 302 -8.06 -6.29 3.29
CA THR A 302 -8.29 -6.12 4.74
C THR A 302 -7.37 -7.00 5.56
N ALA A 303 -7.11 -6.58 6.81
CA ALA A 303 -6.55 -7.44 7.83
C ALA A 303 -7.42 -7.43 9.09
N SER A 304 -7.63 -8.62 9.66
CA SER A 304 -8.44 -8.82 10.85
C SER A 304 -7.67 -9.55 11.95
N LEU A 305 -7.94 -9.19 13.20
CA LEU A 305 -7.40 -9.84 14.40
C LEU A 305 -8.53 -10.39 15.29
N PRO A 306 -8.25 -11.41 16.12
CA PRO A 306 -9.19 -11.84 17.17
C PRO A 306 -9.42 -10.72 18.19
N GLN A 307 -10.65 -10.58 18.67
CA GLN A 307 -11.03 -9.53 19.64
C GLN A 307 -10.27 -9.56 20.97
N ALA A 308 -9.73 -10.70 21.37
CA ALA A 308 -9.02 -10.85 22.64
C ALA A 308 -7.67 -11.55 22.45
N THR A 309 -6.64 -10.97 23.09
CA THR A 309 -5.31 -11.56 23.21
C THR A 309 -4.89 -11.54 24.68
N ILE A 310 -4.53 -12.72 25.20
CA ILE A 310 -3.99 -12.90 26.55
C ILE A 310 -2.54 -13.34 26.44
N LEU A 311 -1.62 -12.53 26.95
CA LEU A 311 -0.19 -12.83 26.91
C LEU A 311 0.13 -14.02 27.82
N ASN A 312 0.96 -14.95 27.34
CA ASN A 312 1.40 -16.10 28.11
C ASN A 312 2.61 -15.70 28.99
N PRO A 313 2.53 -15.76 30.34
CA PRO A 313 3.67 -15.45 31.20
C PRO A 313 4.83 -16.47 31.06
N ASP A 314 4.53 -17.68 30.57
CA ASP A 314 5.50 -18.74 30.25
C ASP A 314 5.57 -18.93 28.73
N ALA A 315 5.80 -17.82 28.01
CA ALA A 315 5.81 -17.78 26.55
C ALA A 315 6.86 -18.72 25.95
N THR A 316 6.47 -19.45 24.91
CA THR A 316 7.37 -20.15 23.99
C THR A 316 7.15 -19.64 22.58
N PHE A 317 8.02 -19.99 21.63
CA PHE A 317 7.82 -19.67 20.21
C PHE A 317 6.45 -20.15 19.71
N ALA A 318 6.06 -21.38 20.07
CA ALA A 318 4.80 -21.98 19.65
C ALA A 318 3.55 -21.40 20.35
N LYS A 319 3.73 -20.80 21.53
CA LYS A 319 2.62 -20.31 22.37
C LYS A 319 2.99 -19.01 23.10
N PRO A 320 3.17 -17.91 22.37
CA PRO A 320 3.49 -16.61 22.97
C PRO A 320 2.26 -15.97 23.65
N SER A 321 1.06 -16.32 23.19
CA SER A 321 -0.22 -15.81 23.68
C SER A 321 -1.33 -16.84 23.51
N VAL A 322 -2.51 -16.52 24.02
CA VAL A 322 -3.78 -17.18 23.69
C VAL A 322 -4.72 -16.12 23.14
N THR A 323 -5.24 -16.35 21.94
CA THR A 323 -6.17 -15.45 21.26
C THR A 323 -7.58 -16.05 21.21
N GLY A 324 -8.60 -15.22 21.03
CA GLY A 324 -9.99 -15.66 20.91
C GLY A 324 -10.98 -14.53 20.66
N GLY A 325 -12.25 -14.90 20.47
CA GLY A 325 -13.31 -13.97 20.07
C GLY A 325 -13.56 -13.99 18.55
N ALA A 326 -14.47 -13.15 18.09
CA ALA A 326 -14.68 -12.99 16.65
C ALA A 326 -13.46 -12.33 15.99
N MET A 327 -13.27 -12.56 14.69
CA MET A 327 -12.34 -11.77 13.90
C MET A 327 -12.90 -10.36 13.74
N THR A 328 -12.06 -9.35 13.90
CA THR A 328 -12.41 -7.93 13.77
C THR A 328 -11.42 -7.28 12.83
N GLN A 329 -11.95 -6.62 11.79
CA GLN A 329 -11.16 -5.84 10.85
C GLN A 329 -10.47 -4.68 11.59
N VAL A 330 -9.19 -4.52 11.34
CA VAL A 330 -8.36 -3.46 11.95
C VAL A 330 -7.60 -2.63 10.93
N SER A 331 -7.50 -3.12 9.69
CA SER A 331 -6.91 -2.44 8.55
C SER A 331 -7.76 -2.76 7.31
N ARG A 332 -7.91 -1.76 6.45
CA ARG A 332 -8.39 -1.92 5.08
C ARG A 332 -7.75 -0.88 4.18
N LEU A 333 -7.64 -1.21 2.90
CA LEU A 333 -7.13 -0.29 1.88
C LEU A 333 -7.65 -0.69 0.49
N GLY A 334 -8.21 0.27 -0.24
CA GLY A 334 -8.49 0.14 -1.68
C GLY A 334 -7.64 1.13 -2.48
N SER A 335 -8.17 2.33 -2.65
CA SER A 335 -7.56 3.46 -3.34
C SER A 335 -6.40 4.04 -2.50
N PRO A 336 -5.31 4.43 -3.16
CA PRO A 336 -4.16 5.00 -2.46
C PRO A 336 -4.50 6.34 -1.82
N LEU A 337 -3.80 6.67 -0.72
CA LEU A 337 -3.85 7.96 -0.03
C LEU A 337 -5.17 8.32 0.67
N VAL A 338 -6.21 7.48 0.59
CA VAL A 338 -7.50 7.77 1.23
C VAL A 338 -7.38 7.72 2.76
N ASN A 339 -6.83 6.64 3.31
CA ASN A 339 -6.65 6.53 4.76
C ASN A 339 -5.62 7.55 5.29
N GLU A 340 -4.66 7.93 4.45
CA GLU A 340 -3.49 8.75 4.77
C GLU A 340 -3.83 10.24 4.80
N LEU A 341 -4.45 10.75 3.72
CA LEU A 341 -4.62 12.18 3.43
C LEU A 341 -6.07 12.63 3.26
N VAL A 342 -7.03 11.72 3.11
CA VAL A 342 -8.45 12.05 2.94
C VAL A 342 -9.21 11.92 4.26
N ILE A 343 -9.08 10.78 4.95
CA ILE A 343 -9.76 10.53 6.21
C ILE A 343 -9.10 11.29 7.36
N GLY A 344 -9.90 12.04 8.10
CA GLY A 344 -9.45 12.79 9.27
C GLY A 344 -8.95 11.88 10.39
N ILE A 345 -7.89 12.30 11.08
CA ILE A 345 -7.20 11.50 12.12
C ILE A 345 -8.13 10.91 13.19
N GLY A 346 -9.22 11.60 13.53
CA GLY A 346 -10.20 11.13 14.53
C GLY A 346 -11.06 9.95 14.07
N ASP A 347 -11.19 9.76 12.75
CA ASP A 347 -12.06 8.74 12.16
C ASP A 347 -11.29 7.61 11.47
N LYS A 348 -9.94 7.68 11.40
CA LYS A 348 -9.12 6.66 10.72
C LYS A 348 -9.29 5.24 11.29
N ASP A 349 -9.41 5.11 12.61
CA ASP A 349 -9.66 3.80 13.23
C ASP A 349 -11.08 3.27 12.88
N THR A 350 -12.07 4.17 12.80
CA THR A 350 -13.43 3.83 12.37
C THR A 350 -13.45 3.44 10.90
N PHE A 351 -12.77 4.20 10.03
CA PHE A 351 -12.60 3.87 8.62
C PHE A 351 -11.90 2.53 8.42
N SER A 352 -10.79 2.28 9.13
CA SER A 352 -10.00 1.04 9.00
C SER A 352 -10.77 -0.21 9.46
N SER A 353 -11.79 -0.05 10.30
CA SER A 353 -12.65 -1.14 10.79
C SER A 353 -14.01 -1.23 10.11
N ALA A 354 -14.35 -0.28 9.25
CA ALA A 354 -15.61 -0.24 8.51
C ALA A 354 -15.57 -1.11 7.25
N HIS A 355 -16.74 -1.62 6.88
CA HIS A 355 -16.95 -2.30 5.60
C HIS A 355 -17.20 -1.27 4.49
N PRO A 356 -16.74 -1.45 3.23
CA PRO A 356 -16.98 -0.48 2.15
C PRO A 356 -18.46 -0.13 1.92
N SER A 357 -19.39 -1.06 2.16
CA SER A 357 -20.83 -0.80 2.13
C SER A 357 -21.31 0.26 3.12
N ASP A 358 -20.53 0.56 4.16
CA ASP A 358 -20.84 1.56 5.20
C ASP A 358 -20.14 2.91 4.95
N ASP A 359 -19.52 3.12 3.79
CA ASP A 359 -18.65 4.28 3.51
C ASP A 359 -19.37 5.63 3.41
N ALA A 360 -20.70 5.62 3.31
CA ALA A 360 -21.51 6.83 3.34
C ALA A 360 -21.25 7.68 4.59
N GLN A 361 -20.82 7.07 5.70
CA GLN A 361 -20.45 7.78 6.94
C GLN A 361 -19.19 8.65 6.80
N PHE A 362 -18.35 8.42 5.78
CA PHE A 362 -17.12 9.16 5.50
C PHE A 362 -17.25 10.11 4.30
N ALA A 363 -18.44 10.22 3.69
CA ALA A 363 -18.66 10.96 2.45
C ALA A 363 -18.24 12.44 2.51
N ASP A 364 -18.27 13.07 3.68
CA ASP A 364 -17.82 14.46 3.88
C ASP A 364 -16.33 14.63 3.54
N TYR A 365 -15.49 13.63 3.80
CA TYR A 365 -14.05 13.70 3.48
C TYR A 365 -13.77 13.76 1.98
N VAL A 366 -14.65 13.20 1.15
CA VAL A 366 -14.53 13.21 -0.31
C VAL A 366 -15.30 14.38 -0.92
N THR A 367 -16.51 14.68 -0.43
CA THR A 367 -17.35 15.75 -0.96
C THR A 367 -16.86 17.14 -0.54
N HIS A 368 -16.17 17.25 0.60
CA HIS A 368 -15.64 18.48 1.20
C HIS A 368 -14.22 18.26 1.75
N PRO A 369 -13.23 17.92 0.90
CA PRO A 369 -11.90 17.52 1.32
C PRO A 369 -11.13 18.65 2.00
N SER A 370 -10.35 18.30 3.03
CA SER A 370 -9.53 19.25 3.79
C SER A 370 -8.20 19.59 3.12
N LEU A 371 -7.62 18.66 2.34
CA LEU A 371 -6.29 18.82 1.74
C LEU A 371 -6.17 20.04 0.81
N PRO A 372 -7.11 20.33 -0.12
CA PRO A 372 -7.04 21.54 -0.92
C PRO A 372 -7.02 22.83 -0.10
N GLU A 373 -7.82 22.89 0.97
CA GLU A 373 -7.87 24.06 1.85
C GLU A 373 -6.59 24.20 2.68
N LEU A 374 -5.97 23.08 3.09
CA LEU A 374 -4.67 23.10 3.74
C LEU A 374 -3.59 23.68 2.81
N LEU A 375 -3.54 23.25 1.55
CA LEU A 375 -2.61 23.78 0.56
C LEU A 375 -2.89 25.27 0.27
N ASN A 376 -4.15 25.67 0.22
CA ASN A 376 -4.54 27.08 0.10
C ASN A 376 -3.99 27.93 1.27
N ILE A 377 -4.16 27.46 2.51
CA ILE A 377 -3.64 28.13 3.72
C ILE A 377 -2.11 28.24 3.69
N LEU A 378 -1.43 27.19 3.26
CA LEU A 378 0.03 27.13 3.29
C LEU A 378 0.68 27.96 2.18
N PHE A 379 0.11 27.96 0.97
CA PHE A 379 0.82 28.43 -0.23
C PHE A 379 0.24 29.67 -0.90
N LYS A 380 -1.04 30.05 -0.68
CA LYS A 380 -1.68 31.12 -1.46
C LYS A 380 -0.91 32.44 -1.43
N ASP A 381 -0.58 32.94 -0.24
CA ASP A 381 0.09 34.23 -0.09
C ASP A 381 1.51 34.20 -0.69
N ALA A 382 2.21 33.07 -0.56
CA ALA A 382 3.51 32.87 -1.15
C ALA A 382 3.43 32.85 -2.69
N VAL A 383 2.47 32.14 -3.27
CA VAL A 383 2.23 32.10 -4.73
C VAL A 383 1.90 33.48 -5.28
N ASN A 384 0.97 34.20 -4.64
CA ASN A 384 0.58 35.56 -5.04
C ASN A 384 1.79 36.51 -4.98
N THR A 385 2.62 36.40 -3.95
CA THR A 385 3.85 37.20 -3.82
C THR A 385 4.88 36.86 -4.90
N THR A 386 5.14 35.57 -5.13
CA THR A 386 6.14 35.09 -6.10
C THR A 386 5.76 35.45 -7.54
N LEU A 387 4.49 35.31 -7.91
CA LEU A 387 4.02 35.56 -9.27
C LEU A 387 3.53 37.00 -9.49
N GLY A 388 3.38 37.81 -8.45
CA GLY A 388 2.77 39.14 -8.54
C GLY A 388 1.30 39.08 -8.96
N THR A 389 0.58 38.06 -8.48
CA THR A 389 -0.83 37.80 -8.78
C THR A 389 -1.72 38.09 -7.57
N ASP A 390 -3.04 37.99 -7.76
CA ASP A 390 -4.05 38.16 -6.71
C ASP A 390 -5.10 37.04 -6.83
N ILE A 391 -4.63 35.80 -6.74
CA ILE A 391 -5.49 34.62 -6.75
C ILE A 391 -6.30 34.60 -5.45
N GLU A 392 -7.63 34.57 -5.56
CA GLU A 392 -8.54 34.58 -4.41
C GLU A 392 -8.40 33.30 -3.56
N THR A 393 -8.36 32.15 -4.22
CA THR A 393 -8.21 30.82 -3.63
C THR A 393 -7.45 29.89 -4.57
N LEU A 394 -6.57 29.05 -4.00
CA LEU A 394 -5.96 27.91 -4.69
C LEU A 394 -6.84 26.64 -4.61
N ALA A 395 -7.67 26.53 -3.58
CA ALA A 395 -8.53 25.37 -3.39
C ALA A 395 -9.70 25.38 -4.38
N PRO A 396 -10.08 24.24 -4.98
CA PRO A 396 -11.28 24.14 -5.79
C PRO A 396 -12.56 24.49 -5.01
N THR A 397 -13.55 25.05 -5.70
CA THR A 397 -14.79 25.60 -5.11
C THR A 397 -16.06 24.86 -5.54
N ASN A 398 -15.93 23.81 -6.36
CA ASN A 398 -17.03 22.96 -6.81
C ASN A 398 -17.53 22.03 -5.68
N PHE A 399 -18.28 22.56 -4.73
CA PHE A 399 -18.87 21.76 -3.65
C PHE A 399 -20.34 21.37 -3.95
N PRO A 400 -20.75 20.12 -3.67
CA PRO A 400 -19.90 18.98 -3.30
C PRO A 400 -18.98 18.55 -4.46
N ARG A 401 -17.76 18.08 -4.13
CA ARG A 401 -16.73 17.63 -5.07
C ARG A 401 -17.12 16.37 -5.83
N THR A 402 -18.03 16.50 -6.79
CA THR A 402 -18.56 15.41 -7.62
C THR A 402 -17.47 14.75 -8.47
N ASP A 403 -16.44 15.51 -8.83
CA ASP A 403 -15.24 15.03 -9.48
C ASP A 403 -14.47 14.01 -8.61
N LEU A 404 -14.35 14.26 -7.31
CA LEU A 404 -13.71 13.33 -6.37
C LEU A 404 -14.59 12.14 -6.02
N VAL A 405 -15.91 12.34 -5.91
CA VAL A 405 -16.87 11.24 -5.78
C VAL A 405 -16.75 10.30 -6.99
N THR A 406 -16.62 10.85 -8.19
CA THR A 406 -16.41 10.06 -9.42
C THR A 406 -15.07 9.33 -9.41
N ALA A 407 -13.99 10.04 -9.07
CA ALA A 407 -12.64 9.48 -9.11
C ALA A 407 -12.40 8.37 -8.07
N PHE A 408 -12.89 8.54 -6.84
CA PHE A 408 -12.58 7.65 -5.72
C PHE A 408 -13.72 6.71 -5.33
N LEU A 409 -14.98 7.08 -5.58
CA LEU A 409 -16.13 6.36 -5.00
C LEU A 409 -17.05 5.69 -6.02
N THR A 410 -17.12 6.14 -7.28
CA THR A 410 -18.11 5.59 -8.23
C THR A 410 -17.53 5.12 -9.57
N GLY A 411 -16.34 5.60 -9.94
CA GLY A 411 -15.74 5.33 -11.24
C GLY A 411 -16.35 6.17 -12.36
N PHE A 412 -15.62 6.24 -13.48
CA PHE A 412 -15.99 6.97 -14.69
C PHE A 412 -16.80 6.07 -15.65
N PRO A 413 -17.96 6.53 -16.15
CA PRO A 413 -18.74 5.81 -17.15
C PRO A 413 -17.88 5.40 -18.36
N GLY A 414 -17.99 4.14 -18.78
CA GLY A 414 -17.23 3.60 -19.92
C GLY A 414 -15.76 3.26 -19.63
N VAL A 415 -15.24 3.66 -18.47
CA VAL A 415 -13.88 3.31 -18.03
C VAL A 415 -13.95 2.28 -16.92
N ASN A 416 -14.31 2.64 -15.70
CA ASN A 416 -14.23 1.78 -14.51
C ASN A 416 -15.46 1.88 -13.59
N GLN A 417 -16.59 2.38 -14.08
CA GLN A 417 -17.85 2.38 -13.34
C GLN A 417 -18.58 1.04 -13.47
N GLN A 418 -18.96 0.44 -12.34
CA GLN A 418 -19.81 -0.75 -12.28
C GLN A 418 -21.25 -0.45 -12.71
N ALA A 419 -22.01 -1.49 -13.10
CA ALA A 419 -23.39 -1.32 -13.55
C ALA A 419 -24.34 -0.88 -12.44
N THR A 420 -24.23 -1.51 -11.27
CA THR A 420 -24.74 -0.97 -10.01
C THR A 420 -23.62 -0.18 -9.37
N VAL A 421 -23.95 0.97 -8.77
CA VAL A 421 -22.95 1.82 -8.13
C VAL A 421 -23.39 2.11 -6.71
N THR A 422 -22.78 1.41 -5.76
CA THR A 422 -22.70 1.85 -4.37
C THR A 422 -21.42 2.69 -4.19
N PRO A 423 -21.52 3.99 -3.87
CA PRO A 423 -20.34 4.82 -3.64
C PRO A 423 -19.52 4.31 -2.45
N SER A 424 -18.28 3.91 -2.69
CA SER A 424 -17.42 3.29 -1.68
C SER A 424 -15.95 3.32 -2.06
N GLU A 425 -15.10 3.28 -1.04
CA GLU A 425 -13.64 3.27 -1.14
C GLU A 425 -13.16 1.87 -1.53
N MET A 426 -12.87 1.70 -2.83
CA MET A 426 -12.29 0.50 -3.42
C MET A 426 -11.69 0.81 -4.80
N LEU A 427 -10.68 0.04 -5.22
CA LEU A 427 -10.19 0.09 -6.60
C LEU A 427 -11.20 -0.55 -7.53
N ARG A 428 -11.52 0.12 -8.64
CA ARG A 428 -12.42 -0.38 -9.67
C ARG A 428 -11.66 -0.66 -10.95
N LEU A 429 -11.65 -1.91 -11.39
CA LEU A 429 -10.93 -2.38 -12.58
C LEU A 429 -11.92 -2.89 -13.64
N ASN A 430 -11.87 -2.31 -14.82
CA ASN A 430 -12.52 -2.84 -16.01
C ASN A 430 -11.62 -3.87 -16.69
N THR A 431 -12.03 -5.12 -16.58
CA THR A 431 -11.29 -6.25 -17.14
C THR A 431 -11.36 -6.35 -18.67
N GLY A 432 -12.25 -5.58 -19.29
CA GLY A 432 -12.41 -5.49 -20.74
C GLY A 432 -11.48 -4.49 -21.42
N ILE A 433 -10.78 -3.62 -20.67
CA ILE A 433 -9.77 -2.72 -21.22
C ILE A 433 -8.44 -3.49 -21.31
N PRO A 434 -7.85 -3.67 -22.51
CA PRO A 434 -6.59 -4.40 -22.65
C PRO A 434 -5.49 -3.81 -21.79
N ALA A 435 -4.63 -4.66 -21.24
CA ALA A 435 -3.46 -4.20 -20.49
C ALA A 435 -2.49 -3.46 -21.41
N THR A 436 -1.96 -2.33 -20.94
CA THR A 436 -0.87 -1.62 -21.63
C THR A 436 0.47 -2.28 -21.29
N PRO A 437 1.28 -2.71 -22.30
CA PRO A 437 2.60 -3.27 -22.07
C PRO A 437 3.49 -2.31 -21.27
N ALA A 438 4.34 -2.84 -20.38
CA ALA A 438 5.14 -2.06 -19.42
C ALA A 438 5.89 -0.89 -20.07
N GLU A 439 6.53 -1.12 -21.22
CA GLU A 439 7.31 -0.10 -21.94
C GLU A 439 6.48 1.06 -22.54
N SER A 440 5.16 0.90 -22.58
CA SER A 440 4.21 1.88 -23.12
C SER A 440 3.30 2.48 -22.05
N GLN A 441 3.46 2.08 -20.78
CA GLN A 441 2.62 2.59 -19.70
C GLN A 441 2.91 4.07 -19.45
N SER A 442 1.85 4.84 -19.26
CA SER A 442 1.94 6.19 -18.75
C SER A 442 1.86 6.16 -17.22
N ALA A 443 2.82 6.78 -16.54
CA ALA A 443 2.78 6.93 -15.08
C ALA A 443 1.54 7.70 -14.59
N PHE A 444 0.92 8.53 -15.45
CA PHE A 444 -0.31 9.27 -15.13
C PHE A 444 -1.60 8.50 -15.43
N GLY A 445 -1.53 7.23 -15.82
CA GLY A 445 -2.68 6.38 -16.12
C GLY A 445 -3.65 7.03 -17.11
N VAL A 446 -4.94 7.06 -16.78
CA VAL A 446 -6.00 7.61 -17.66
C VAL A 446 -5.72 9.07 -18.02
N ALA A 447 -5.21 9.88 -17.09
CA ALA A 447 -4.92 11.29 -17.34
C ALA A 447 -3.70 11.49 -18.26
N GLY A 448 -2.90 10.44 -18.47
CA GLY A 448 -1.78 10.38 -19.40
C GLY A 448 -2.09 9.62 -20.69
N ASP A 449 -3.36 9.54 -21.08
CA ASP A 449 -3.86 8.83 -22.28
C ASP A 449 -3.67 7.31 -22.26
N ASP A 450 -3.61 6.71 -21.06
CA ASP A 450 -3.46 5.27 -20.86
C ASP A 450 -4.64 4.70 -20.04
N LEU A 451 -5.66 4.20 -20.74
CA LEU A 451 -6.89 3.69 -20.13
C LEU A 451 -6.70 2.45 -19.24
N ALA A 452 -5.55 1.79 -19.30
CA ALA A 452 -5.25 0.62 -18.47
C ALA A 452 -4.63 0.99 -17.10
N GLY A 453 -4.29 2.27 -16.88
CA GLY A 453 -3.74 2.76 -15.62
C GLY A 453 -4.79 3.38 -14.70
N PHE A 454 -4.33 3.82 -13.53
CA PHE A 454 -5.18 4.46 -12.52
C PHE A 454 -6.03 5.60 -13.12
N PRO A 455 -7.34 5.69 -12.80
CA PRO A 455 -8.07 4.90 -11.80
C PRO A 455 -8.73 3.60 -12.32
N ASN A 456 -8.44 3.15 -13.55
CA ASN A 456 -8.90 1.84 -14.02
C ASN A 456 -8.07 0.72 -13.35
N GLY A 457 -8.41 0.39 -12.12
CA GLY A 457 -7.53 -0.32 -11.22
C GLY A 457 -6.35 0.54 -10.81
N ARG A 458 -5.23 -0.09 -10.46
CA ARG A 458 -3.95 0.55 -10.15
C ARG A 458 -2.81 -0.41 -10.47
N ARG A 459 -1.87 0.02 -11.31
CA ARG A 459 -0.62 -0.69 -11.59
C ARG A 459 0.50 -0.20 -10.67
N PRO A 460 1.54 -0.99 -10.40
CA PRO A 460 2.65 -0.55 -9.57
C PRO A 460 3.44 0.64 -10.15
N GLY A 461 3.42 0.82 -11.48
CA GLY A 461 4.08 1.95 -12.15
C GLY A 461 3.23 3.21 -12.31
N ASP A 462 2.02 3.25 -11.74
CA ASP A 462 1.19 4.46 -11.74
C ASP A 462 1.63 5.40 -10.60
N ASP A 463 1.96 6.66 -10.94
CA ASP A 463 2.33 7.72 -9.99
C ASP A 463 1.09 8.31 -9.33
N VAL A 464 0.53 7.51 -8.42
CA VAL A 464 -0.74 7.84 -7.77
C VAL A 464 -0.65 9.04 -6.82
N VAL A 465 0.56 9.41 -6.36
CA VAL A 465 0.75 10.61 -5.52
C VAL A 465 0.55 11.86 -6.36
N ASP A 466 1.25 11.96 -7.50
CA ASP A 466 1.06 13.06 -8.44
C ASP A 466 -0.37 13.09 -9.01
N ILE A 467 -0.92 11.93 -9.41
CA ILE A 467 -2.29 11.86 -9.95
C ILE A 467 -3.29 12.35 -8.90
N ALA A 468 -3.26 11.80 -7.67
CA ALA A 468 -4.21 12.14 -6.63
C ALA A 468 -4.11 13.62 -6.24
N LEU A 469 -2.89 14.15 -6.10
CA LEU A 469 -2.68 15.56 -5.77
C LEU A 469 -3.26 16.50 -6.84
N ARG A 470 -3.05 16.20 -8.12
CA ARG A 470 -3.62 16.97 -9.24
C ARG A 470 -5.14 16.89 -9.27
N VAL A 471 -5.71 15.69 -9.09
CA VAL A 471 -7.17 15.47 -9.06
C VAL A 471 -7.81 16.22 -7.88
N VAL A 472 -7.23 16.12 -6.69
CA VAL A 472 -7.69 16.84 -5.49
C VAL A 472 -7.63 18.36 -5.67
N MET A 473 -6.62 18.87 -6.38
CA MET A 473 -6.49 20.29 -6.76
C MET A 473 -7.29 20.70 -8.01
N GLY A 474 -8.16 19.82 -8.52
CA GLY A 474 -9.19 20.17 -9.51
C GLY A 474 -8.83 19.90 -10.97
N ARG A 475 -7.89 18.99 -11.24
CA ARG A 475 -7.51 18.61 -12.62
C ARG A 475 -8.69 18.15 -13.48
N LEU A 476 -9.69 17.54 -12.86
CA LEU A 476 -10.89 17.02 -13.54
C LEU A 476 -11.93 18.09 -13.90
N CYS A 477 -11.75 19.34 -13.45
CA CYS A 477 -12.55 20.49 -13.91
C CYS A 477 -12.03 21.07 -15.23
N HIS A 478 -10.97 20.49 -15.80
CA HIS A 478 -10.34 20.90 -17.04
C HIS A 478 -10.26 19.70 -17.99
N PRO A 479 -10.26 19.91 -19.32
CA PRO A 479 -10.13 18.82 -20.27
C PRO A 479 -8.89 17.95 -20.01
N ILE A 480 -9.05 16.63 -20.03
CA ILE A 480 -7.95 15.64 -19.95
C ILE A 480 -7.86 14.87 -21.26
N PRO A 481 -6.67 14.40 -21.67
CA PRO A 481 -6.56 13.53 -22.83
C PRO A 481 -7.23 12.19 -22.50
N VAL A 482 -8.21 11.80 -23.30
CA VAL A 482 -8.87 10.49 -23.24
C VAL A 482 -8.92 9.92 -24.65
N ALA A 483 -8.19 8.84 -24.88
CA ALA A 483 -8.03 8.21 -26.20
C ALA A 483 -7.56 9.19 -27.30
N GLY A 484 -6.62 10.07 -26.96
CA GLY A 484 -6.02 11.07 -27.84
C GLY A 484 -6.85 12.33 -28.07
N GLU A 485 -7.99 12.48 -27.39
CA GLU A 485 -8.86 13.67 -27.48
C GLU A 485 -8.94 14.41 -26.15
N ASP A 486 -8.76 15.74 -26.18
CA ASP A 486 -9.02 16.59 -25.01
C ASP A 486 -10.52 16.56 -24.68
N THR A 487 -10.85 15.88 -23.59
CA THR A 487 -12.23 15.59 -23.19
C THR A 487 -12.58 16.33 -21.90
N ASP A 488 -13.61 17.17 -21.96
CA ASP A 488 -14.26 17.71 -20.76
C ASP A 488 -15.18 16.63 -20.16
N LEU A 489 -14.97 16.31 -18.89
CA LEU A 489 -15.74 15.30 -18.17
C LEU A 489 -17.07 15.84 -17.63
N GLU A 490 -17.30 17.17 -17.72
CA GLU A 490 -18.51 17.86 -17.27
C GLU A 490 -18.81 17.66 -15.76
N LEU A 491 -17.78 17.41 -14.94
CA LEU A 491 -17.90 17.20 -13.49
C LEU A 491 -17.86 18.50 -12.67
N CYS A 492 -17.22 19.53 -13.22
CA CYS A 492 -17.09 20.89 -12.69
C CYS A 492 -16.58 21.82 -13.81
N ALA A 493 -16.62 23.13 -13.58
CA ALA A 493 -16.14 24.11 -14.56
C ALA A 493 -14.68 24.53 -14.28
N PRO A 494 -13.89 24.92 -15.30
CA PRO A 494 -12.52 25.42 -15.11
C PRO A 494 -12.41 26.55 -14.07
N GLU A 495 -13.43 27.41 -13.97
CA GLU A 495 -13.49 28.51 -12.99
C GLU A 495 -13.59 28.03 -11.54
N ASP A 496 -14.06 26.81 -11.32
CA ASP A 496 -14.14 26.20 -9.98
C ASP A 496 -12.75 25.73 -9.49
N ALA A 497 -11.75 25.62 -10.37
CA ALA A 497 -10.41 25.16 -10.04
C ALA A 497 -9.34 26.01 -10.75
N SER A 498 -9.05 27.18 -10.19
CA SER A 498 -8.11 28.19 -10.73
C SER A 498 -6.71 27.67 -11.04
N VAL A 499 -6.27 26.62 -10.33
CA VAL A 499 -4.96 25.98 -10.46
C VAL A 499 -5.05 24.52 -10.94
N GLY A 500 -6.20 24.09 -11.48
CA GLY A 500 -6.42 22.70 -11.87
C GLY A 500 -5.48 22.17 -12.97
N THR A 501 -4.82 23.05 -13.72
CA THR A 501 -3.83 22.69 -14.75
C THR A 501 -2.38 22.79 -14.28
N VAL A 502 -2.14 23.18 -13.03
CA VAL A 502 -0.79 23.25 -12.46
C VAL A 502 -0.21 21.83 -12.33
N PRO A 503 1.05 21.60 -12.73
CA PRO A 503 1.71 20.29 -12.63
C PRO A 503 2.13 20.02 -11.19
N PHE A 504 1.15 19.75 -10.32
CA PHE A 504 1.43 19.39 -8.94
C PHE A 504 2.21 18.07 -8.88
N THR A 505 3.19 18.01 -7.97
CA THR A 505 4.03 16.83 -7.75
C THR A 505 4.64 16.83 -6.36
N ASP A 506 4.95 15.64 -5.82
CA ASP A 506 5.77 15.48 -4.61
C ASP A 506 7.29 15.37 -4.91
N GLY A 507 7.63 15.35 -6.20
CA GLY A 507 8.99 15.27 -6.72
C GLY A 507 9.61 13.87 -6.64
N ALA A 508 8.86 12.82 -6.32
CA ALA A 508 9.35 11.45 -6.23
C ALA A 508 8.79 10.63 -7.41
N PRO A 509 9.54 10.49 -8.53
CA PRO A 509 9.03 9.86 -9.75
C PRO A 509 8.91 8.35 -9.61
N VAL A 510 7.87 7.78 -10.22
CA VAL A 510 7.73 6.34 -10.47
C VAL A 510 7.27 6.06 -11.89
N ASP A 511 7.75 4.97 -12.49
CA ASP A 511 7.26 4.45 -13.77
C ASP A 511 7.39 2.93 -13.86
N ALA A 512 6.85 2.35 -14.94
CA ALA A 512 6.84 0.91 -15.16
C ALA A 512 8.24 0.27 -15.32
N SER A 513 9.29 1.04 -15.61
CA SER A 513 10.67 0.53 -15.67
C SER A 513 11.23 0.19 -14.29
N MET A 514 10.66 0.76 -13.23
CA MET A 514 11.03 0.49 -11.84
C MET A 514 10.41 -0.83 -11.33
N ILE A 515 9.56 -1.49 -12.13
CA ILE A 515 8.76 -2.67 -11.80
C ILE A 515 9.13 -3.84 -12.73
N ASP A 516 8.89 -5.09 -12.33
CA ASP A 516 9.04 -6.27 -13.20
C ASP A 516 7.80 -6.47 -14.11
N SER A 517 8.00 -7.12 -15.26
CA SER A 517 6.95 -7.39 -16.26
C SER A 517 6.29 -8.76 -16.17
N SER A 518 6.60 -9.53 -15.12
CA SER A 518 6.06 -10.86 -14.88
C SER A 518 5.70 -11.04 -13.41
N PHE A 519 4.68 -11.84 -13.14
CA PHE A 519 4.24 -12.18 -11.78
C PHE A 519 5.41 -12.63 -10.89
N PRO A 520 5.58 -12.08 -9.67
CA PRO A 520 4.63 -11.24 -8.92
C PRO A 520 4.76 -9.72 -9.15
N TYR A 521 5.36 -9.29 -10.28
CA TYR A 521 5.49 -7.92 -10.79
C TYR A 521 6.36 -6.95 -9.99
N LEU A 522 6.38 -6.99 -8.66
CA LEU A 522 7.24 -6.07 -7.90
C LEU A 522 8.70 -6.49 -8.00
N ARG A 523 9.70 -5.62 -7.76
CA ARG A 523 11.13 -5.98 -7.83
C ARG A 523 11.60 -6.89 -6.69
N THR A 524 12.72 -7.58 -6.92
CA THR A 524 13.45 -8.32 -5.87
C THR A 524 13.73 -7.39 -4.69
N PRO A 525 13.52 -7.82 -3.43
CA PRO A 525 13.76 -6.97 -2.27
C PRO A 525 15.22 -6.57 -2.11
N ILE A 526 15.44 -5.47 -1.38
CA ILE A 526 16.78 -5.03 -0.97
C ILE A 526 17.34 -6.05 0.04
N ALA A 527 18.60 -6.43 -0.17
CA ALA A 527 19.30 -7.38 0.67
C ALA A 527 19.69 -6.77 2.04
N GLY A 528 19.54 -7.55 3.11
CA GLY A 528 19.73 -7.05 4.48
C GLY A 528 21.16 -6.77 4.93
N SER A 529 22.17 -7.02 4.10
CA SER A 529 23.58 -6.87 4.49
C SER A 529 24.48 -6.25 3.41
N GLU A 530 23.90 -5.64 2.38
CA GLU A 530 24.65 -5.11 1.23
C GLU A 530 24.72 -3.58 1.20
#